data_AF-A0A7J9A3L3-F1
#
_entry.id   AF-A0A7J9A3L3-F1
#
_cell.length_a   1.000
_cell.length_b   1.000
_cell.length_c   1.000
_cell.angle_alpha   90.00
_cell.angle_beta   90.00
_cell.angle_gamma   90.00
#
_symmetry.space_group_name_H-M   'P 1'
#
loop_
_entity.id
_entity.type
_entity.pdbx_description
1 polymer ?
#
loop_
_entity_poly.entity_id
_entity_poly.type
_entity_poly.pdbx_seq_one_letter_code
_entity_poly.pdbx_strand_id
1 'polypeptide(L)'
;MGYFDIPVDHVHCQSVILDYLASKTISSDDMVVVSPDVGGVARARSFAKKLSDAPLAIVDKRRHGHNVAEVMNLIGDVKGKVAVMVDDMIDTAGTIAKGAALLHQEGAREVYACCSHAVF
;
A
#
# COMPACT_ATOMS: atom_id res chain seq x y z
N MET A 1 14.85 -20.64 -7.95
CA MET A 1 16.01 -20.92 -7.08
C MET A 1 15.99 -19.90 -5.95
N GLY A 2 15.98 -20.37 -4.70
CA GLY A 2 16.18 -19.48 -3.55
C GLY A 2 17.66 -19.12 -3.41
N TYR A 3 17.98 -18.19 -2.50
CA TYR A 3 19.36 -17.77 -2.24
C TYR A 3 20.07 -18.65 -1.20
N PHE A 4 19.34 -19.57 -0.56
CA PHE A 4 19.81 -20.40 0.54
C PHE A 4 19.73 -21.88 0.18
N ASP A 5 20.75 -22.64 0.58
CA ASP A 5 20.80 -24.11 0.46
C ASP A 5 20.22 -24.84 1.69
N ILE A 6 19.69 -24.07 2.66
CA ILE A 6 19.05 -24.55 3.88
C ILE A 6 17.58 -24.13 3.94
N PRO A 7 16.72 -24.82 4.72
CA PRO A 7 15.34 -24.41 4.93
C PRO A 7 15.25 -22.99 5.52
N VAL A 8 14.28 -22.21 5.02
CA VAL A 8 13.98 -20.86 5.50
C VAL A 8 12.47 -20.72 5.66
N ASP A 9 12.03 -20.33 6.85
CA ASP A 9 10.64 -19.97 7.12
C ASP A 9 10.43 -18.46 6.93
N HIS A 10 9.73 -18.08 5.87
CA HIS A 10 9.39 -16.67 5.60
C HIS A 10 8.02 -16.33 6.20
N VAL A 11 8.03 -15.78 7.40
CA VAL A 11 6.81 -15.37 8.12
C VAL A 11 6.32 -14.00 7.61
N HIS A 12 5.00 -13.79 7.60
CA HIS A 12 4.37 -12.56 7.12
C HIS A 12 3.60 -11.82 8.23
N CYS A 13 3.78 -10.50 8.33
CA CYS A 13 3.08 -9.64 9.30
C CYS A 13 1.61 -9.34 8.94
N GLN A 14 1.11 -9.87 7.81
CA GLN A 14 -0.18 -9.49 7.25
C GLN A 14 -1.35 -9.69 8.24
N SER A 15 -1.39 -10.77 9.02
CA SER A 15 -2.47 -11.03 9.99
C SER A 15 -2.56 -9.93 11.06
N VAL A 16 -1.41 -9.54 11.63
CA VAL A 16 -1.35 -8.50 12.67
C VAL A 16 -1.84 -7.16 12.16
N ILE A 17 -1.48 -6.79 10.91
CA ILE A 17 -1.94 -5.55 10.29
C ILE A 17 -3.45 -5.60 10.02
N LEU A 18 -3.97 -6.74 9.56
CA LEU A 18 -5.42 -6.91 9.34
C LEU A 18 -6.21 -6.79 10.64
N ASP A 19 -5.75 -7.41 11.72
CA ASP A 19 -6.39 -7.31 13.04
C ASP A 19 -6.42 -5.86 13.54
N TYR A 20 -5.32 -5.12 13.33
CA TYR A 20 -5.26 -3.69 13.64
C TYR A 20 -6.30 -2.89 12.83
N LEU A 21 -6.41 -3.12 11.52
CA LEU A 21 -7.40 -2.41 10.68
C LEU A 21 -8.84 -2.78 11.06
N ALA A 22 -9.10 -4.05 11.36
CA ALA A 22 -10.41 -4.50 11.83
C ALA A 22 -10.83 -3.81 13.15
N SER A 23 -9.86 -3.54 14.04
CA SER A 23 -10.12 -2.81 15.29
C SER A 23 -10.52 -1.33 15.10
N LYS A 24 -10.31 -0.76 13.91
CA LYS A 24 -10.67 0.65 13.60
C LYS A 24 -12.15 0.84 13.27
N THR A 25 -12.93 -0.23 13.23
CA THR A 25 -14.38 -0.18 12.94
C THR A 25 -14.70 0.52 11.60
N ILE A 26 -13.82 0.35 10.62
CA ILE A 26 -13.99 0.87 9.26
C ILE A 26 -14.75 -0.19 8.47
N SER A 27 -15.85 0.20 7.82
CA SER A 27 -16.59 -0.72 6.95
C SER A 27 -15.68 -1.20 5.81
N SER A 28 -15.66 -2.49 5.52
CA SER A 28 -14.88 -3.05 4.41
C SER A 28 -15.27 -2.43 3.06
N ASP A 29 -16.54 -2.05 2.91
CA ASP A 29 -17.07 -1.44 1.68
C ASP A 29 -16.58 0.00 1.47
N ASP A 30 -16.13 0.64 2.55
CA ASP A 30 -15.57 1.99 2.55
C ASP A 30 -14.05 1.99 2.33
N MET A 31 -13.41 0.83 2.21
CA MET A 31 -11.96 0.73 2.08
C MET A 31 -11.50 0.54 0.64
N VAL A 32 -10.28 0.98 0.37
CA VAL A 32 -9.52 0.67 -0.84
C VAL A 32 -8.09 0.37 -0.45
N VAL A 33 -7.56 -0.76 -0.90
CA VAL A 33 -6.16 -1.11 -0.68
C VAL A 33 -5.33 -0.47 -1.78
N VAL A 34 -4.24 0.18 -1.41
CA VAL A 34 -3.39 0.93 -2.34
C VAL A 34 -1.98 0.35 -2.35
N SER A 35 -1.49 0.05 -3.55
CA SER A 35 -0.07 -0.22 -3.76
C SER A 35 0.69 1.09 -3.96
N PRO A 36 1.72 1.41 -3.16
CA PRO A 36 2.47 2.66 -3.27
C PRO A 36 3.38 2.74 -4.52
N ASP A 37 3.61 1.60 -5.17
CA ASP A 37 4.26 1.47 -6.47
C ASP A 37 3.76 0.23 -7.22
N VAL A 38 4.29 -0.01 -8.42
CA VAL A 38 3.93 -1.15 -9.27
C VAL A 38 4.51 -2.48 -8.73
N GLY A 39 5.64 -2.46 -8.05
CA GLY A 39 6.29 -3.66 -7.51
C GLY A 39 5.51 -4.28 -6.35
N GLY A 40 4.85 -3.45 -5.55
CA GLY A 40 4.01 -3.86 -4.41
C GLY A 40 2.64 -4.43 -4.78
N VAL A 41 2.24 -4.41 -6.07
CA VAL A 41 0.84 -4.70 -6.47
C VAL A 41 0.39 -6.10 -6.08
N ALA A 42 1.27 -7.10 -6.20
CA ALA A 42 0.96 -8.47 -5.79
C ALA A 42 0.69 -8.56 -4.28
N ARG A 43 1.47 -7.83 -3.47
CA ARG A 43 1.31 -7.74 -2.00
C ARG A 43 -0.01 -7.06 -1.66
N ALA A 44 -0.27 -5.89 -2.24
CA ALA A 44 -1.51 -5.14 -2.04
C ALA A 44 -2.75 -5.96 -2.45
N ARG A 45 -2.69 -6.69 -3.57
CA ARG A 45 -3.78 -7.58 -4.00
C ARG A 45 -4.01 -8.75 -3.03
N SER A 46 -2.94 -9.38 -2.54
CA SER A 46 -3.05 -10.42 -1.50
C SER A 46 -3.65 -9.87 -0.20
N PHE A 47 -3.33 -8.62 0.12
CA PHE A 47 -3.90 -7.90 1.26
C PHE A 47 -5.41 -7.65 1.09
N ALA A 48 -5.80 -7.11 -0.07
CA ALA A 48 -7.19 -6.82 -0.43
C ALA A 48 -8.11 -8.04 -0.36
N LYS A 49 -7.65 -9.21 -0.83
CA LYS A 49 -8.41 -10.46 -0.74
C LYS A 49 -8.81 -10.84 0.69
N LYS A 50 -7.97 -10.52 1.68
CA LYS A 50 -8.27 -10.81 3.09
C LYS A 50 -9.18 -9.75 3.74
N LEU A 51 -9.38 -8.61 3.09
CA LEU A 51 -10.33 -7.56 3.46
C LEU A 51 -11.59 -7.67 2.60
N SER A 52 -12.20 -8.86 2.55
CA SER A 52 -13.47 -9.08 1.80
C SER A 52 -13.40 -8.65 0.33
N ASP A 53 -12.28 -8.96 -0.34
CA ASP A 53 -12.03 -8.54 -1.73
C ASP A 53 -12.15 -7.03 -1.96
N ALA A 54 -11.62 -6.24 -1.02
CA ALA A 54 -11.58 -4.78 -1.12
C ALA A 54 -11.03 -4.30 -2.48
N PRO A 55 -11.54 -3.17 -3.02
CA PRO A 55 -11.01 -2.56 -4.22
C PRO A 55 -9.50 -2.29 -4.14
N LEU A 56 -8.81 -2.40 -5.27
CA LEU A 56 -7.37 -2.15 -5.39
C LEU A 56 -7.13 -0.85 -6.17
N ALA A 57 -6.24 0.01 -5.66
CA ALA A 57 -5.66 1.12 -6.38
C ALA A 57 -4.12 1.03 -6.40
N ILE A 58 -3.49 1.69 -7.36
CA ILE A 58 -2.04 1.63 -7.60
C ILE A 58 -1.53 3.04 -7.86
N VAL A 59 -0.47 3.43 -7.17
CA VAL A 59 0.28 4.64 -7.49
C VAL A 59 1.35 4.28 -8.53
N ASP A 60 1.16 4.72 -9.77
CA ASP A 60 2.13 4.56 -10.86
C ASP A 60 3.06 5.77 -10.89
N LYS A 61 4.34 5.54 -10.56
CA LYS A 61 5.39 6.56 -10.64
C LYS A 61 6.06 6.49 -12.00
N ARG A 62 5.85 7.51 -12.83
CA ARG A 62 6.59 7.66 -14.09
C ARG A 62 7.72 8.65 -13.93
N ARG A 63 8.95 8.18 -14.14
CA ARG A 63 10.15 9.03 -14.20
C ARG A 63 10.44 9.38 -15.66
N HIS A 64 10.30 10.65 -16.02
CA HIS A 64 10.60 11.13 -17.38
C HIS A 64 12.06 11.59 -17.57
N GLY A 65 12.95 11.40 -16.58
CA GLY A 65 14.38 11.70 -16.67
C GLY A 65 15.00 12.02 -15.31
N HIS A 66 16.32 12.24 -15.25
CA HIS A 66 17.04 12.51 -14.00
C HIS A 66 16.73 13.87 -13.34
N ASN A 67 16.13 14.82 -14.07
CA ASN A 67 15.85 16.18 -13.59
C ASN A 67 14.40 16.64 -13.81
N VAL A 68 13.47 15.72 -14.07
CA VAL A 68 12.05 16.04 -14.30
C VAL A 68 11.23 15.57 -13.11
N ALA A 69 10.32 16.43 -12.62
CA ALA A 69 9.42 16.13 -11.51
C ALA A 69 8.76 14.76 -11.67
N GLU A 70 8.73 13.97 -10.60
CA GLU A 70 8.06 12.66 -10.60
C GLU A 70 6.56 12.85 -10.83
N VAL A 71 6.04 12.32 -11.95
CA VAL A 71 4.61 12.29 -12.19
C VAL A 71 4.06 11.03 -11.51
N MET A 72 3.16 11.23 -10.56
CA MET A 72 2.44 10.13 -9.92
C MET A 72 1.02 10.09 -10.47
N ASN A 73 0.64 8.96 -11.04
CA ASN A 73 -0.72 8.72 -11.50
C ASN A 73 -1.39 7.72 -10.57
N LEU A 74 -2.66 7.95 -10.25
CA LEU A 74 -3.47 6.99 -9.51
C LEU A 74 -4.26 6.14 -10.50
N ILE A 75 -4.15 4.81 -10.37
CA ILE A 75 -4.96 3.84 -11.10
C ILE A 75 -5.93 3.22 -10.09
N GLY A 76 -7.24 3.39 -10.31
CA GLY A 76 -8.30 2.95 -9.38
C GLY A 76 -9.04 4.14 -8.78
N ASP A 77 -10.11 3.87 -8.03
CA ASP A 77 -10.95 4.89 -7.40
C ASP A 77 -10.83 4.84 -5.88
N VAL A 78 -10.45 5.98 -5.30
CA VAL A 78 -10.24 6.17 -3.86
C VAL A 78 -11.16 7.24 -3.28
N LYS A 79 -12.00 7.87 -4.10
CA LYS A 79 -12.80 9.02 -3.71
C LYS A 79 -13.83 8.64 -2.66
N GLY A 80 -13.82 9.37 -1.54
CA GLY A 80 -14.72 9.15 -0.40
C GLY A 80 -14.39 7.92 0.45
N LYS A 81 -13.33 7.17 0.09
CA LYS A 81 -12.94 5.92 0.76
C LYS A 81 -11.80 6.13 1.75
N VAL A 82 -11.61 5.16 2.63
CA VAL A 82 -10.39 5.02 3.43
C VAL A 82 -9.34 4.25 2.61
N ALA A 83 -8.23 4.90 2.31
CA ALA A 83 -7.14 4.29 1.56
C ALA A 83 -6.15 3.60 2.51
N VAL A 84 -5.87 2.32 2.29
CA VAL A 84 -4.88 1.54 3.04
C VAL A 84 -3.67 1.27 2.14
N MET A 85 -2.63 2.06 2.29
CA MET A 85 -1.36 1.86 1.61
C MET A 85 -0.57 0.74 2.29
N VAL A 86 -0.15 -0.27 1.53
CA VAL A 86 0.58 -1.44 2.06
C VAL A 86 1.91 -1.62 1.34
N ASP A 87 3.00 -1.69 2.12
CA ASP A 87 4.35 -2.01 1.64
C ASP A 87 5.03 -3.05 2.53
N ASP A 88 6.19 -3.62 2.14
CA ASP A 88 7.01 -4.38 3.12
C ASP A 88 7.71 -3.44 4.09
N MET A 89 8.27 -2.34 3.60
CA MET A 89 9.16 -1.51 4.39
C MET A 89 8.96 -0.03 4.14
N ILE A 90 9.27 0.76 5.16
CA ILE A 90 9.36 2.21 5.07
C ILE A 90 10.75 2.62 5.56
N ASP A 91 11.54 3.16 4.63
CA ASP A 91 12.88 3.68 4.85
C ASP A 91 12.81 5.21 5.04
N THR A 92 13.01 6.00 3.98
CA THR A 92 12.95 7.47 4.04
C THR A 92 11.55 8.08 4.13
N ALA A 93 10.49 7.25 4.12
CA ALA A 93 9.08 7.64 4.02
C ALA A 93 8.67 8.50 2.79
N GLY A 94 9.60 8.89 1.91
CA GLY A 94 9.31 9.77 0.77
C GLY A 94 8.27 9.20 -0.20
N THR A 95 8.29 7.88 -0.43
CA THR A 95 7.28 7.18 -1.25
C THR A 95 5.89 7.25 -0.62
N ILE A 96 5.77 6.86 0.64
CA ILE A 96 4.50 6.80 1.36
C ILE A 96 3.90 8.20 1.52
N ALA A 97 4.70 9.19 1.91
CA ALA A 97 4.22 10.56 2.13
C ALA A 97 3.67 11.19 0.84
N LYS A 98 4.41 11.05 -0.27
CA LYS A 98 3.96 11.50 -1.60
C LYS A 98 2.70 10.78 -2.06
N GLY A 99 2.63 9.46 -1.88
CA GLY A 99 1.45 8.67 -2.21
C GLY A 99 0.23 9.08 -1.38
N ALA A 100 0.38 9.30 -0.07
CA ALA A 100 -0.69 9.76 0.79
C ALA A 100 -1.21 11.14 0.39
N ALA A 101 -0.31 12.07 0.03
CA ALA A 101 -0.70 13.39 -0.47
C ALA A 101 -1.53 13.29 -1.77
N LEU A 102 -1.11 12.44 -2.71
CA LEU A 102 -1.86 12.17 -3.94
C LEU A 102 -3.25 11.58 -3.62
N LEU A 103 -3.33 10.59 -2.74
CA LEU A 103 -4.60 9.95 -2.38
C LEU A 103 -5.60 10.94 -1.77
N HIS A 104 -5.13 11.86 -0.92
CA HIS A 104 -5.97 12.93 -0.40
C HIS A 104 -6.41 13.91 -1.49
N GLN A 105 -5.52 14.26 -2.44
CA GLN A 105 -5.87 15.09 -3.58
C GLN A 105 -6.95 14.45 -4.46
N GLU A 106 -6.91 13.13 -4.62
CA GLU A 106 -7.91 12.33 -5.35
C GLU A 106 -9.19 12.06 -4.54
N GLY A 107 -9.27 12.57 -3.30
CA GLY A 107 -10.49 12.58 -2.49
C GLY A 107 -10.62 11.44 -1.49
N ALA A 108 -9.54 10.75 -1.13
CA ALA A 108 -9.55 9.79 -0.01
C ALA A 108 -9.86 10.52 1.32
N ARG A 109 -10.75 9.92 2.12
CA ARG A 109 -11.20 10.44 3.42
C ARG A 109 -10.08 10.37 4.47
N GLU A 110 -9.40 9.24 4.50
CA GLU A 110 -8.28 8.93 5.39
C GLU A 110 -7.26 8.07 4.64
N VAL A 111 -6.00 8.16 5.05
CA VAL A 111 -4.92 7.31 4.53
C VAL A 111 -4.23 6.60 5.69
N TYR A 112 -4.24 5.27 5.66
CA TYR A 112 -3.48 4.42 6.57
C TYR A 112 -2.27 3.86 5.82
N ALA A 113 -1.07 4.07 6.35
CA ALA A 113 0.14 3.46 5.82
C ALA A 113 0.56 2.28 6.71
N CYS A 114 0.78 1.12 6.10
CA CYS A 114 1.13 -0.11 6.79
C CYS A 114 2.37 -0.75 6.17
N CYS A 115 3.32 -1.16 7.02
CA CYS A 115 4.50 -1.90 6.61
C CYS A 115 4.92 -2.90 7.69
N SER A 116 5.73 -3.89 7.31
CA SER A 116 6.34 -4.85 8.25
C SER A 116 7.63 -4.29 8.85
N HIS A 117 8.43 -3.59 8.06
CA HIS A 117 9.77 -3.14 8.43
C HIS A 117 9.83 -1.61 8.49
N ALA A 118 9.81 -1.11 9.73
CA ALA A 118 10.05 0.29 10.06
C ALA A 118 11.56 0.55 10.12
N VAL A 119 12.19 0.84 8.97
CA VAL A 119 13.67 0.96 8.87
C VAL A 119 14.17 2.27 9.46
N PHE A 120 13.47 3.38 9.19
CA PHE A 120 13.63 4.74 9.73
C PHE A 120 15.06 5.24 9.95
#